data_AF-A0A4R1M1Z1-F1
#
_entry.id   AF-A0A4R1M1Z1-F1
#
_cell.length_a   1.000
_cell.length_b   1.000
_cell.length_c   1.000
_cell.angle_alpha   90.00
_cell.angle_beta   90.00
_cell.angle_gamma   90.00
#
_symmetry.space_group_name_H-M   'P 1'
#
loop_
_entity.id
_entity.type
_entity.pdbx_description
1 polymer ?
#
loop_
_entity_poly.entity_id
_entity_poly.type
_entity_poly.pdbx_seq_one_letter_code
_entity_poly.pdbx_strand_id
1 'polypeptide(L)' 'MANTSSNPLEHTANIKKELSALTEQLRQDILKVNDPAAKALFEVSAEVIIGIQKAFTDYEEKNESAWKN' A
#
# COMPACT_ATOMS: atom_id res chain seq x y z
N MET A 1 -13.56 9.50 -12.46
CA MET A 1 -13.97 8.45 -13.40
C MET A 1 -13.23 7.19 -12.99
N ALA A 2 -13.93 6.10 -12.68
CA ALA A 2 -13.27 4.84 -12.31
C ALA A 2 -12.45 4.36 -13.52
N ASN A 3 -11.16 4.10 -13.31
CA ASN A 3 -10.30 3.51 -14.34
C ASN A 3 -10.86 2.13 -14.71
N THR A 4 -11.56 2.04 -15.85
CA THR A 4 -12.12 0.82 -16.45
C THR A 4 -11.08 0.01 -17.24
N SER A 5 -9.80 0.20 -16.94
CA SER A 5 -8.76 -0.64 -17.52
C SER A 5 -8.91 -2.05 -16.97
N SER A 6 -9.07 -3.05 -17.82
CA SER A 6 -9.09 -4.46 -17.38
C SER A 6 -7.70 -4.98 -17.01
N ASN A 7 -6.66 -4.14 -17.12
CA ASN A 7 -5.28 -4.52 -16.85
C ASN A 7 -5.06 -4.67 -15.33
N PRO A 8 -4.80 -5.90 -14.83
CA PRO A 8 -4.59 -6.12 -13.40
C PRO A 8 -3.38 -5.36 -12.86
N LEU A 9 -2.34 -5.10 -13.67
CA LEU A 9 -1.16 -4.32 -13.26
C LEU A 9 -1.48 -2.85 -13.00
N GLU A 10 -2.42 -2.26 -13.76
CA GLU A 10 -2.85 -0.90 -13.52
C GLU A 10 -3.69 -0.81 -12.24
N HIS A 11 -4.52 -1.82 -11.97
CA HIS A 11 -5.27 -1.89 -10.71
C HIS A 11 -4.35 -2.04 -9.50
N THR A 12 -3.35 -2.92 -9.57
CA THR A 12 -2.41 -3.13 -8.47
C THR A 12 -1.57 -1.86 -8.21
N ALA A 13 -1.12 -1.18 -9.26
CA ALA A 13 -0.38 0.07 -9.13
C ALA A 13 -1.22 1.19 -8.47
N ASN A 14 -2.50 1.31 -8.86
CA ASN A 14 -3.41 2.30 -8.27
C ASN A 14 -3.67 2.00 -6.77
N ILE A 15 -3.93 0.74 -6.41
CA ILE A 15 -4.13 0.34 -5.01
C ILE A 15 -2.85 0.57 -4.19
N LYS A 16 -1.67 0.19 -4.71
CA LYS A 16 -0.39 0.46 -4.02
C LYS A 16 -0.19 1.93 -3.71
N LYS A 17 -0.60 2.83 -4.61
CA LYS A 17 -0.54 4.28 -4.40
C LYS A 17 -1.43 4.72 -3.24
N GLU A 18 -2.65 4.21 -3.16
CA GLU A 18 -3.57 4.49 -2.04
C GLU A 18 -3.01 3.97 -0.71
N LEU A 19 -2.47 2.75 -0.71
CA LEU A 19 -1.81 2.16 0.46
C LEU A 19 -0.60 3.00 0.91
N SER A 20 0.22 3.50 -0.03
CA SER A 20 1.35 4.40 0.29
C SER A 20 0.86 5.68 0.96
N ALA A 21 -0.21 6.29 0.44
CA ALA A 21 -0.76 7.51 1.01
C ALA A 21 -1.30 7.27 2.43
N LEU A 22 -1.95 6.13 2.67
CA LEU A 22 -2.44 5.76 4.00
C LEU A 22 -1.30 5.51 5.00
N THR A 23 -0.26 4.77 4.59
CA THR A 23 0.94 4.55 5.41
C THR A 23 1.58 5.88 5.82
N GLU A 24 1.71 6.83 4.89
CA GLU A 24 2.26 8.15 5.18
C GLU A 24 1.37 8.91 6.17
N GLN A 25 0.05 8.90 5.97
CA GLN A 25 -0.88 9.54 6.90
C GLN A 25 -0.76 8.99 8.32
N LEU A 26 -0.70 7.66 8.48
CA LEU A 26 -0.53 7.01 9.78
C LEU A 26 0.75 7.46 10.47
N ARG A 27 1.88 7.52 9.75
CA ARG A 27 3.16 8.01 10.28
C ARG A 27 3.12 9.48 10.67
N GLN A 28 2.45 10.31 9.88
CA GLN A 28 2.26 11.73 10.23
C GLN A 28 1.38 11.90 11.47
N ASP A 29 0.39 11.03 11.69
CA ASP A 29 -0.49 11.12 12.85
C ASP A 29 0.18 10.67 14.15
N ILE A 30 1.21 9.80 14.09
CA ILE A 30 2.09 9.50 15.24
C ILE A 30 2.73 10.78 15.80
N LEU A 31 3.05 11.75 14.94
CA LEU A 31 3.66 13.02 15.34
C LEU A 31 2.65 14.01 15.95
N LYS A 32 1.36 13.86 15.64
CA LYS A 32 0.29 14.79 16.05
C LYS A 32 -0.43 14.36 17.32
N VAL A 33 -0.48 13.06 17.60
CA VAL A 33 -1.19 12.49 18.73
C VAL A 33 -0.25 12.32 19.92
N ASN A 34 -0.75 12.47 21.16
CA ASN A 34 0.02 12.24 22.38
C ASN A 34 -0.29 10.91 23.07
N ASP A 35 -1.45 10.30 22.78
CA ASP A 35 -1.84 9.00 23.33
C ASP A 35 -0.88 7.88 22.86
N PRO A 36 -0.15 7.21 23.78
CA PRO A 36 0.78 6.16 23.42
C PRO A 36 0.12 4.95 22.76
N ALA A 37 -1.12 4.62 23.13
CA ALA A 37 -1.84 3.50 22.54
C ALA A 37 -2.20 3.76 21.07
N ALA A 38 -2.69 4.96 20.76
CA ALA A 38 -2.94 5.38 19.38
C ALA A 38 -1.65 5.37 18.52
N LYS A 39 -0.51 5.83 19.06
CA LYS A 39 0.77 5.77 18.34
C LYS A 39 1.16 4.34 17.98
N ALA A 40 1.05 3.42 18.94
CA ALA A 40 1.35 2.01 18.70
C ALA A 40 0.42 1.42 17.63
N LEU A 41 -0.88 1.75 17.67
CA LEU A 41 -1.84 1.31 16.66
C LEU A 41 -1.47 1.82 15.26
N PHE A 42 -1.09 3.09 15.12
CA PHE A 42 -0.70 3.66 13.83
C PHE A 42 0.57 3.03 13.27
N GLU A 43 1.58 2.80 14.11
CA GLU A 43 2.83 2.15 13.69
C GLU A 43 2.58 0.72 13.20
N VAL A 44 1.85 -0.09 13.98
CA VAL A 44 1.50 -1.47 13.60
C VAL A 44 0.66 -1.50 12.32
N SER A 45 -0.30 -0.58 12.19
CA SER A 45 -1.13 -0.49 10.99
C SER A 45 -0.29 -0.14 9.76
N ALA A 46 0.67 0.79 9.89
CA ALA A 46 1.59 1.16 8.82
C ALA A 46 2.46 -0.05 8.40
N GLU A 47 2.98 -0.83 9.34
CA GLU A 47 3.75 -2.04 9.03
C GLU A 47 2.92 -3.11 8.32
N VAL A 48 1.68 -3.36 8.75
CA VAL A 48 0.78 -4.30 8.07
C VAL A 48 0.50 -3.85 6.64
N ILE A 49 0.23 -2.56 6.43
CA ILE A 49 0.01 -2.00 5.09
C ILE A 49 1.25 -2.17 4.21
N ILE A 50 2.46 -1.94 4.74
CA ILE A 50 3.71 -2.17 4.01
C ILE A 50 3.84 -3.65 3.58
N GLY A 51 3.45 -4.60 4.44
CA GLY A 51 3.38 -6.02 4.08
C GLY A 51 2.42 -6.30 2.92
N ILE A 52 1.25 -5.66 2.91
CA ILE A 52 0.29 -5.75 1.81
C ILE A 52 0.88 -5.15 0.52
N GLN A 53 1.52 -3.98 0.58
CA GLN A 53 2.18 -3.36 -0.57
C GLN A 53 3.26 -4.26 -1.19
N LYS A 54 4.00 -4.99 -0.34
CA LYS A 54 4.96 -5.98 -0.80
C LYS A 54 4.28 -7.11 -1.58
N ALA A 55 3.16 -7.66 -1.08
CA ALA A 55 2.44 -8.71 -1.79
C ALA A 55 1.96 -8.27 -3.19
N PHE A 56 1.54 -7.01 -3.33
CA PHE A 56 1.19 -6.44 -4.64
C PHE A 56 2.42 -6.32 -5.56
N THR A 57 3.56 -5.87 -5.03
CA THR A 57 4.83 -5.80 -5.77
C THR A 57 5.27 -7.19 -6.24
N ASP A 58 5.22 -8.19 -5.34
CA ASP A 58 5.56 -9.57 -5.67
C ASP A 58 4.63 -10.14 -6.78
N TYR A 59 3.36 -9.73 -6.83
CA TYR A 59 2.44 -10.08 -7.92
C TYR A 59 2.82 -9.40 -9.24
N GLU A 60 3.09 -8.08 -9.20
CA GLU A 60 3.48 -7.30 -10.38
C GLU A 60 4.74 -7.89 -11.04
N GLU A 61 5.80 -8.14 -10.27
CA GLU A 61 7.08 -8.70 -10.75
C GLU A 61 6.92 -10.09 -11.37
N LYS A 62 6.07 -10.94 -10.79
CA LYS A 62 5.75 -12.27 -11.35
C LYS A 62 4.99 -12.18 -12.67
N ASN A 63 4.08 -11.22 -12.81
CA ASN A 63 3.30 -11.04 -14.03
C ASN A 63 4.08 -10.33 -15.15
N GLU A 64 4.96 -9.38 -14.82
CA GLU A 64 5.89 -8.79 -15.78
C GLU A 64 6.83 -9.85 -16.38
N SER A 65 7.27 -10.80 -15.55
CA SER A 65 8.09 -11.94 -16.01
C SER A 65 7.32 -12.90 -16.92
N ALA A 66 6.01 -13.05 -16.71
CA ALA A 66 5.15 -13.91 -17.55
C ALA A 66 4.85 -13.31 -18.94
N TRP A 67 4.98 -11.99 -19.11
CA TRP A 67 4.76 -11.28 -20.38
C TRP A 67 6.01 -11.16 -21.26
N LYS A 68 7.16 -11.72 -20.86
CA LYS A 68 8.42 -11.68 -21.62
C LYS A 68 8.60 -12.78 -22.68
N ASN A 69 7.56 -13.55 -23.00
CA ASN A 69 7.58 -14.57 -24.06
C ASN A 69 6.68 -14.21 -25.23
#